data_AF-A0A108U507-F1
#
_entry.id   AF-A0A108U507-F1
#
_cell.length_a   1.000
_cell.length_b   1.000
_cell.length_c   1.000
_cell.angle_alpha   90.00
_cell.angle_beta   90.00
_cell.angle_gamma   90.00
#
_symmetry.space_group_name_H-M   'P 1'
#
loop_
_entity.id
_entity.type
_entity.pdbx_description
1 polymer ?
#
loop_
_entity_poly.entity_id
_entity_poly.type
_entity_poly.pdbx_seq_one_letter_code
_entity_poly.pdbx_strand_id
1 'polypeptide(L)'
;MQLPPEACVKSEDGFASFFEQFVYEAPVRAAYSAPTVEVRDIKDPAKLLGSEQPGPFRIAMVDNQWSYNEPGKDAGQFARVKMDRTLNGDRMRVDFVKAEFSPDEEVTKTLGKPEAYVFEFKQGCWQLTQQLR
;
A
#
# COMPACT_ATOMS: atom_id res chain seq x y z
N MET A 1 -1.79 -21.15 -0.31
CA MET A 1 -1.57 -19.94 0.49
C MET A 1 -2.94 -19.36 0.77
N GLN A 2 -3.30 -19.14 2.04
CA GLN A 2 -4.67 -18.84 2.43
C GLN A 2 -4.68 -17.53 3.20
N LEU A 3 -5.40 -16.55 2.67
CA LEU A 3 -5.70 -15.33 3.41
C LEU A 3 -6.55 -15.68 4.65
N PRO A 4 -6.44 -14.92 5.75
CA PRO A 4 -7.38 -15.00 6.85
C PRO A 4 -8.83 -14.85 6.37
N PRO A 5 -9.82 -15.54 6.97
CA PRO A 5 -11.22 -15.47 6.55
C PRO A 5 -11.77 -14.04 6.43
N GLU A 6 -11.33 -13.15 7.32
CA GLU A 6 -11.72 -11.75 7.40
C GLU A 6 -11.09 -10.86 6.32
N ALA A 7 -9.97 -11.29 5.70
CA ALA A 7 -9.20 -10.48 4.76
C ALA A 7 -10.02 -10.07 3.52
N CYS A 8 -10.92 -10.95 3.07
CA CYS A 8 -11.77 -10.69 1.92
C CYS A 8 -13.14 -10.11 2.31
N VAL A 9 -13.27 -9.51 3.49
CA VAL A 9 -14.46 -8.74 3.88
C VAL A 9 -14.30 -7.29 3.42
N LYS A 10 -15.33 -6.76 2.74
CA LYS A 10 -15.36 -5.36 2.29
C LYS A 10 -15.61 -4.39 3.46
N SER A 11 -14.59 -4.21 4.29
CA SER A 11 -14.56 -3.32 5.46
C SER A 11 -13.13 -2.83 5.68
N GLU A 12 -12.95 -1.83 6.54
CA GLU A 12 -11.61 -1.34 6.90
C GLU A 12 -10.79 -2.41 7.65
N ASP A 13 -11.40 -3.13 8.58
CA ASP A 13 -10.74 -4.19 9.35
C ASP A 13 -10.37 -5.40 8.47
N GLY A 14 -11.29 -5.78 7.57
CA GLY A 14 -11.03 -6.81 6.58
C GLY A 14 -9.88 -6.41 5.64
N PHE A 15 -9.88 -5.16 5.19
CA PHE A 15 -8.77 -4.63 4.40
C PHE A 15 -7.46 -4.61 5.20
N ALA A 16 -7.45 -4.20 6.46
CA ALA A 16 -6.24 -4.18 7.28
C ALA A 16 -5.61 -5.58 7.37
N SER A 17 -6.44 -6.59 7.61
CA SER A 17 -6.04 -8.00 7.67
C SER A 17 -5.50 -8.51 6.31
N PHE A 18 -6.15 -8.12 5.20
CA PHE A 18 -5.64 -8.40 3.86
C PHE A 18 -4.30 -7.70 3.58
N PHE A 19 -4.21 -6.41 3.90
CA PHE A 19 -3.10 -5.55 3.54
C PHE A 19 -1.82 -5.97 4.24
N GLU A 20 -1.91 -6.42 5.49
CA GLU A 20 -0.78 -7.00 6.21
C GLU A 20 -0.21 -8.22 5.47
N GLN A 21 -1.06 -9.18 5.10
CA GLN A 21 -0.63 -10.35 4.31
C GLN A 21 -0.08 -9.95 2.94
N PHE A 22 -0.69 -8.95 2.30
CA PHE A 22 -0.19 -8.39 1.05
C PHE A 22 1.20 -7.78 1.22
N VAL A 23 1.49 -7.10 2.32
CA VAL A 23 2.81 -6.51 2.58
C VAL A 23 3.86 -7.60 2.89
N TYR A 24 3.52 -8.64 3.63
CA TYR A 24 4.46 -9.70 3.99
C TYR A 24 4.72 -10.70 2.86
N GLU A 25 3.67 -11.20 2.23
CA GLU A 25 3.75 -12.40 1.39
C GLU A 25 3.83 -12.04 -0.10
N ALA A 26 5.00 -12.26 -0.70
CA ALA A 26 5.19 -12.02 -2.14
C ALA A 26 4.17 -12.77 -3.02
N PRO A 27 3.78 -14.02 -2.73
CA PRO A 27 2.79 -14.71 -3.56
C PRO A 27 1.35 -14.19 -3.34
N VAL A 28 1.02 -13.61 -2.17
CA VAL A 28 -0.23 -12.86 -1.98
C VAL A 28 -0.22 -11.63 -2.88
N ARG A 29 0.88 -10.86 -2.90
CA ARG A 29 0.97 -9.71 -3.83
C ARG A 29 0.77 -10.12 -5.28
N ALA A 30 1.42 -11.20 -5.70
CA ALA A 30 1.30 -11.70 -7.06
C ALA A 30 -0.14 -12.14 -7.40
N ALA A 31 -0.83 -12.79 -6.47
CA ALA A 31 -2.21 -13.27 -6.68
C ALA A 31 -3.27 -12.15 -6.63
N TYR A 32 -3.02 -11.09 -5.85
CA TYR A 32 -3.98 -10.01 -5.59
C TYR A 32 -3.56 -8.67 -6.19
N SER A 33 -2.60 -8.66 -7.12
CA SER A 33 -2.36 -7.51 -7.99
C SER A 33 -3.03 -7.74 -9.34
N ALA A 34 -3.64 -6.69 -9.89
CA ALA A 34 -4.09 -6.74 -11.27
C ALA A 34 -2.89 -7.04 -12.21
N PRO A 35 -3.10 -7.76 -13.33
CA PRO A 35 -2.03 -8.02 -14.30
C PRO A 35 -1.36 -6.75 -14.81
N THR A 36 -2.10 -5.65 -14.82
CA THR A 36 -1.61 -4.32 -15.11
C THR A 36 -2.19 -3.36 -14.07
N VAL A 37 -1.33 -2.52 -13.50
CA VAL A 37 -1.69 -1.47 -12.54
C VAL A 37 -1.69 -0.13 -13.26
N GLU A 38 -2.75 0.66 -13.09
CA GLU A 38 -2.81 2.02 -13.63
C GLU A 38 -1.94 2.96 -12.78
N VAL A 39 -1.07 3.72 -13.42
CA VAL A 39 -0.34 4.82 -12.77
C VAL A 39 -1.13 6.11 -13.03
N ARG A 40 -1.58 6.76 -11.96
CA ARG A 40 -2.41 7.97 -12.01
C ARG A 40 -1.77 9.09 -11.20
N ASP A 41 -2.15 10.32 -11.50
CA ASP A 41 -1.66 11.50 -10.79
C ASP A 41 -2.23 11.54 -9.36
N ILE A 42 -1.38 11.73 -8.35
CA ILE A 42 -1.83 11.75 -6.95
C ILE A 42 -2.71 12.94 -6.60
N LYS A 43 -2.53 14.08 -7.29
CA LYS A 43 -3.34 15.30 -7.08
C LYS A 43 -4.63 15.27 -7.89
N ASP A 44 -4.62 14.57 -9.02
CA ASP A 44 -5.79 14.33 -9.87
C ASP A 44 -5.92 12.83 -10.23
N PRO A 45 -6.53 12.00 -9.35
CA PRO A 45 -6.65 10.57 -9.59
C PRO A 45 -7.43 10.19 -10.87
N ALA A 46 -8.18 11.12 -11.48
CA ALA A 46 -8.84 10.87 -12.77
C ALA A 46 -7.84 10.84 -13.93
N LYS A 47 -6.70 11.53 -13.81
CA LYS A 47 -5.67 11.64 -14.84
C LYS A 47 -4.77 10.40 -14.87
N LEU A 48 -4.91 9.62 -15.93
CA LEU A 48 -4.04 8.48 -16.24
C LEU A 48 -2.68 8.97 -16.73
N LEU A 49 -1.60 8.52 -16.09
CA LEU A 49 -0.22 8.78 -16.49
C LEU A 49 0.35 7.61 -17.30
N GLY A 50 -0.14 6.39 -17.06
CA GLY A 50 0.25 5.19 -17.79
C GLY A 50 -0.27 3.91 -17.15
N SER A 51 0.23 2.78 -17.64
CA SER A 51 -0.09 1.46 -17.11
C SER A 51 1.20 0.64 -17.04
N GLU A 52 1.46 0.02 -15.89
CA GLU A 52 2.69 -0.71 -15.61
C GLU A 52 2.35 -2.13 -15.13
N GLN A 53 3.27 -3.08 -15.32
CA GLN A 53 3.24 -4.32 -14.56
C GLN A 53 3.43 -3.99 -13.07
N PRO A 54 2.85 -4.76 -12.14
CA PRO A 54 3.10 -4.57 -10.71
C PRO A 54 4.60 -4.54 -10.41
N GLY A 55 5.12 -3.35 -10.08
CA GLY A 55 6.53 -3.16 -9.75
C GLY A 55 6.85 -3.59 -8.32
N PRO A 56 8.08 -3.34 -7.83
CA PRO A 56 8.42 -3.56 -6.43
C PRO A 56 7.45 -2.79 -5.52
N PHE A 57 6.81 -3.51 -4.61
CA PHE A 57 5.89 -2.92 -3.66
C PHE A 57 6.68 -2.09 -2.63
N ARG A 58 6.28 -0.82 -2.44
CA ARG A 58 7.06 0.20 -1.72
C ARG A 58 6.81 0.26 -0.22
N ILE A 59 5.84 -0.50 0.28
CA ILE A 59 5.55 -0.57 1.72
C ILE A 59 6.07 -1.91 2.23
N ALA A 60 6.78 -1.88 3.34
CA ALA A 60 7.25 -3.03 4.10
C ALA A 60 6.86 -2.89 5.57
N MET A 61 6.87 -3.99 6.30
CA MET A 61 6.84 -3.98 7.77
C MET A 61 8.23 -4.35 8.28
N VAL A 62 8.81 -3.50 9.13
CA VAL A 62 10.09 -3.75 9.81
C VAL A 62 9.88 -3.41 11.28
N ASP A 63 10.19 -4.36 12.18
CA ASP A 63 10.01 -4.20 13.63
C ASP A 63 8.59 -3.69 14.02
N ASN A 64 7.55 -4.24 13.38
CA ASN A 64 6.14 -3.84 13.52
C ASN A 64 5.82 -2.39 13.12
N GLN A 65 6.70 -1.75 12.34
CA GLN A 65 6.51 -0.40 11.83
C GLN A 65 6.46 -0.38 10.31
N TRP A 66 5.54 0.43 9.77
CA TRP A 66 5.46 0.67 8.34
C TRP A 66 6.69 1.42 7.86
N SER A 67 7.35 0.85 6.87
CA SER A 67 8.61 1.32 6.32
C SER A 67 8.57 1.38 4.80
N TYR A 68 9.35 2.30 4.22
CA TYR A 68 9.47 2.47 2.79
C TYR A 68 10.49 1.48 2.25
N ASN A 69 10.04 0.51 1.48
CA ASN A 69 10.89 -0.46 0.82
C ASN A 69 11.74 0.24 -0.26
N GLU A 70 13.01 0.46 0.05
CA GLU A 70 14.00 1.06 -0.84
C GLU A 70 14.84 -0.06 -1.48
N PRO A 71 14.65 -0.36 -2.78
CA PRO A 71 15.43 -1.38 -3.48
C PRO A 71 16.92 -1.11 -3.36
N GLY A 72 17.68 -2.14 -2.98
CA GLY A 72 19.13 -2.04 -2.79
C GLY A 72 19.58 -1.57 -1.40
N LYS A 73 18.65 -1.33 -0.47
CA LYS A 73 18.95 -1.14 0.96
C LYS A 73 18.54 -2.34 1.78
N ASP A 74 19.20 -2.52 2.93
CA ASP A 74 18.79 -3.49 3.94
C ASP A 74 17.59 -2.97 4.73
N ALA A 75 16.75 -3.88 5.23
CA ALA A 75 15.51 -3.52 5.94
C ALA A 75 15.73 -2.58 7.14
N GLY A 76 16.84 -2.75 7.88
CA GLY A 76 17.21 -1.86 9.00
C GLY A 76 17.59 -0.44 8.59
N GLN A 77 17.66 -0.14 7.29
CA GLN A 77 17.96 1.19 6.75
C GLN A 77 16.74 1.86 6.10
N PHE A 78 15.59 1.19 6.09
CA PHE A 78 14.38 1.75 5.50
C PHE A 78 13.86 2.93 6.32
N ALA A 79 13.47 3.99 5.63
CA ALA A 79 12.77 5.10 6.26
C ALA A 79 11.38 4.65 6.72
N ARG A 80 10.94 5.08 7.90
CA ARG A 80 9.54 4.91 8.33
C ARG A 80 8.60 5.66 7.38
N VAL A 81 7.36 5.20 7.27
CA VAL A 81 6.31 5.91 6.52
C VAL A 81 5.18 6.35 7.44
N LYS A 82 4.68 7.57 7.21
CA LYS A 82 3.31 7.92 7.59
C LYS A 82 2.39 7.24 6.58
N MET A 83 1.37 6.54 7.06
CA MET A 83 0.39 5.86 6.22
C MET A 83 -1.02 6.18 6.69
N ASP A 84 -1.90 6.51 5.75
CA ASP A 84 -3.31 6.77 5.99
C ASP A 84 -4.13 5.87 5.06
N ARG A 85 -5.27 5.37 5.55
CA ARG A 85 -6.20 4.54 4.76
C ARG A 85 -7.54 5.23 4.63
N THR A 86 -8.18 5.10 3.48
CA THR A 86 -9.50 5.68 3.23
C THR A 86 -10.34 4.73 2.40
N LEU A 87 -11.42 4.22 2.99
CA LEU A 87 -12.41 3.42 2.30
C LEU A 87 -13.44 4.33 1.59
N ASN A 88 -13.64 4.11 0.30
CA ASN A 88 -14.66 4.78 -0.51
C ASN A 88 -15.38 3.75 -1.39
N GLY A 89 -16.53 3.27 -0.91
CA GLY A 89 -17.32 2.23 -1.58
C GLY A 89 -16.52 0.94 -1.74
N ASP A 90 -16.21 0.59 -2.98
CA ASP A 90 -15.44 -0.62 -3.32
C ASP A 90 -13.93 -0.32 -3.47
N ARG A 91 -13.47 0.87 -3.08
CA ARG A 91 -12.07 1.29 -3.19
C ARG A 91 -11.45 1.54 -1.83
N MET A 92 -10.30 0.95 -1.58
CA MET A 92 -9.44 1.34 -0.48
C MET A 92 -8.21 2.06 -1.02
N ARG A 93 -8.04 3.33 -0.61
CA ARG A 93 -6.84 4.11 -0.89
C ARG A 93 -5.91 4.03 0.32
N VAL A 94 -4.64 3.72 0.07
CA VAL A 94 -3.56 3.72 1.05
C VAL A 94 -2.57 4.80 0.66
N ASP A 95 -2.66 5.96 1.30
CA ASP A 95 -1.71 7.05 1.13
C ASP A 95 -0.49 6.80 2.03
N PHE A 96 0.70 7.07 1.50
CA PHE A 96 1.93 6.93 2.27
C PHE A 96 3.00 7.92 1.84
N VAL A 97 3.82 8.33 2.80
CA VAL A 97 4.98 9.19 2.57
C VAL A 97 6.05 8.86 3.58
N LYS A 98 7.32 8.90 3.18
CA LYS A 98 8.43 8.75 4.13
C LYS A 98 8.33 9.84 5.19
N ALA A 99 8.60 9.50 6.45
CA ALA A 99 8.47 10.43 7.55
C ALA A 99 9.48 10.16 8.67
N GLU A 100 9.85 11.22 9.36
CA GLU A 100 10.53 11.19 10.65
C GLU A 100 9.48 11.25 11.76
N PHE A 101 9.75 10.54 12.85
CA PHE A 101 8.85 10.42 13.99
C PHE A 101 9.56 10.88 15.26
N SER A 102 8.82 11.51 16.17
CA SER A 102 9.29 11.81 17.52
C SER A 102 9.39 10.51 18.35
N PRO A 103 10.00 10.55 19.55
CA PRO A 103 9.94 9.43 20.49
C PRO A 103 8.52 9.02 20.87
N ASP A 104 7.55 9.93 20.78
CA ASP A 104 6.12 9.71 21.06
C ASP A 104 5.34 9.20 19.83
N GLU A 105 6.04 8.79 18.77
CA GLU A 105 5.47 8.31 17.50
C GLU A 105 4.63 9.33 16.73
N GLU A 106 4.82 10.62 17.00
CA GLU A 106 4.21 11.67 16.20
C GLU A 106 5.06 11.99 14.96
N VAL A 107 4.42 12.22 13.82
CA VAL A 107 5.12 12.65 12.61
C VAL A 107 5.69 14.05 12.80
N THR A 108 7.01 14.17 12.82
CA THR A 108 7.70 15.47 12.94
C THR A 108 7.97 16.10 11.58
N LYS A 109 8.17 15.26 10.55
CA LYS A 109 8.52 15.72 9.20
C LYS A 109 8.21 14.65 8.15
N THR A 110 7.69 15.06 7.00
CA THR A 110 7.57 14.21 5.81
C THR A 110 8.73 14.44 4.83
N LEU A 111 9.15 13.38 4.14
CA LEU A 111 10.32 13.37 3.25
C LEU A 111 9.92 12.92 1.84
N GLY A 112 10.18 13.76 0.84
CA GLY A 112 9.90 13.45 -0.56
C GLY A 112 8.43 13.63 -0.95
N LYS A 113 8.02 12.98 -2.04
CA LYS A 113 6.65 13.07 -2.57
C LYS A 113 5.77 11.99 -1.92
N PRO A 114 4.50 12.30 -1.60
CA PRO A 114 3.54 11.28 -1.24
C PRO A 114 3.25 10.37 -2.42
N GLU A 115 2.92 9.12 -2.11
CA GLU A 115 2.45 8.11 -3.04
C GLU A 115 1.16 7.51 -2.48
N ALA A 116 0.40 6.80 -3.32
CA ALA A 116 -0.70 5.98 -2.82
C ALA A 116 -0.87 4.70 -3.62
N TYR A 117 -1.48 3.70 -2.99
CA TYR A 117 -1.99 2.52 -3.66
C TYR A 117 -3.52 2.51 -3.58
N VAL A 118 -4.17 2.09 -4.66
CA VAL A 118 -5.63 1.88 -4.67
C VAL A 118 -5.90 0.40 -4.89
N PHE A 119 -6.66 -0.16 -3.95
CA PHE A 119 -7.18 -1.50 -4.02
C PHE A 119 -8.67 -1.43 -4.31
N GLU A 120 -9.14 -2.25 -5.27
CA GLU A 120 -10.55 -2.40 -5.57
C GLU A 120 -11.06 -3.74 -5.04
N PHE A 121 -12.23 -3.72 -4.38
CA PHE A 121 -12.94 -4.92 -3.99
C PHE A 121 -13.68 -5.50 -5.19
N LYS A 122 -13.16 -6.59 -5.77
CA LYS A 122 -13.76 -7.24 -6.93
C LYS A 122 -13.55 -8.74 -6.87
N GLN A 123 -14.48 -9.50 -7.46
CA GLN A 123 -14.44 -10.97 -7.46
C GLN A 123 -14.32 -11.56 -6.04
N GLY A 124 -14.92 -10.87 -5.07
CA GLY A 124 -14.97 -11.33 -3.67
C GLY A 124 -13.71 -11.06 -2.85
N CYS A 125 -12.74 -10.28 -3.30
CA CYS A 125 -11.62 -9.84 -2.46
C CYS A 125 -10.98 -8.52 -2.96
N TRP A 126 -10.03 -7.99 -2.20
CA TRP A 126 -9.26 -6.79 -2.56
C TRP A 126 -8.21 -7.09 -3.63
N GLN A 127 -8.05 -6.20 -4.61
CA GLN A 127 -6.98 -6.30 -5.60
C GLN A 127 -6.31 -4.94 -5.83
N LEU A 128 -4.97 -4.92 -5.89
CA LEU A 128 -4.22 -3.73 -6.26
C LEU A 128 -4.48 -3.39 -7.72
N THR A 129 -5.05 -2.22 -8.00
CA THR A 129 -5.41 -1.80 -9.35
C THR A 129 -4.73 -0.51 -9.78
N GLN A 130 -4.34 0.35 -8.83
CA GLN A 130 -3.69 1.63 -9.15
C GLN A 130 -2.55 1.96 -8.22
N GLN A 131 -1.59 2.72 -8.75
CA GLN A 131 -0.59 3.46 -7.99
C GLN A 131 -0.71 4.94 -8.33
N LEU A 132 -0.76 5.78 -7.30
CA LEU A 132 -0.79 7.23 -7.43
C LEU A 132 0.61 7.79 -7.12
N ARG A 133 1.14 8.65 -8.00
CA ARG A 133 2.47 9.27 -7.89
C ARG A 133 2.45 10.75 -8.27
#